data_AF-A0A2S0MC82-F1
#
_entry.id   AF-A0A2S0MC82-F1
#
_cell.length_a   1.000
_cell.length_b   1.000
_cell.length_c   1.000
_cell.angle_alpha   90.00
_cell.angle_beta   90.00
_cell.angle_gamma   90.00
#
_symmetry.space_group_name_H-M   'P 1'
#
loop_
_entity.id
_entity.type
_entity.pdbx_description
1 polymer ?
#
loop_
_entity_poly.entity_id
_entity_poly.type
_entity_poly.pdbx_seq_one_letter_code
_entity_poly.pdbx_strand_id
1 'polypeptide(L)'
;MDVLHIVDLEAAINHWRARAPSQAGAALAPEVAALAEVYARMAIAQRQTLEVAALSDDARSAWLAWYDTTPDTPCIAICSTNQGDAVCKGCGRTEDEVRHWLSMGPFAKRAVWQRITLAQTAWRFTRYAERARDVASVGPVPAPGTASHAAPASASTAARPSVARPAAARPAREALASHRPPVV
;
A
#
# COMPACT_ATOMS: atom_id res chain seq x y z
N MET A 1 14.33 7.49 14.71
CA MET A 1 13.64 8.52 15.50
C MET A 1 12.18 8.42 15.11
N ASP A 2 11.37 7.81 15.98
CA ASP A 2 9.96 7.54 15.71
C ASP A 2 9.14 8.73 16.23
N VAL A 3 8.90 9.69 15.33
CA VAL A 3 8.15 10.91 15.60
C VAL A 3 6.91 10.97 14.73
N LEU A 4 5.84 11.54 15.28
CA LEU A 4 4.63 11.92 14.56
C LEU A 4 4.70 13.41 14.23
N HIS A 5 4.49 13.78 12.97
CA HIS A 5 4.39 15.17 12.54
C HIS A 5 2.92 15.64 12.52
N ILE A 6 2.65 16.90 12.86
CA ILE A 6 1.29 17.46 12.94
C ILE A 6 0.50 17.31 11.63
N VAL A 7 1.17 17.46 10.48
CA VAL A 7 0.56 17.27 9.15
C VAL A 7 0.05 15.85 8.93
N ASP A 8 0.76 14.82 9.41
CA ASP A 8 0.30 13.43 9.31
C ASP A 8 -0.88 13.19 10.26
N LEU A 9 -0.89 13.84 11.43
CA LEU A 9 -2.00 13.79 12.37
C LEU A 9 -3.27 14.44 11.79
N GLU A 10 -3.13 15.61 11.15
CA GLU A 10 -4.22 16.29 10.44
C GLU A 10 -4.77 15.43 9.30
N ALA A 11 -3.89 14.79 8.52
CA ALA A 11 -4.29 13.88 7.45
C ALA A 11 -5.08 12.68 7.99
N ALA A 12 -4.63 12.08 9.10
CA ALA A 12 -5.34 11.00 9.77
C ALA A 12 -6.72 11.44 10.30
N ILE A 13 -6.81 12.63 10.93
CA ILE A 13 -8.09 13.19 11.38
C ILE A 13 -9.05 13.36 10.20
N ASN A 14 -8.57 13.93 9.10
CA ASN A 14 -9.39 14.17 7.92
C ASN A 14 -9.86 12.86 7.26
N HIS A 15 -9.02 11.82 7.25
CA HIS A 15 -9.40 10.48 6.80
C HIS A 15 -10.62 9.95 7.59
N TRP A 16 -10.58 10.04 8.91
CA TRP A 16 -11.67 9.55 9.76
C TRP A 16 -12.93 10.42 9.65
N ARG A 17 -12.79 11.74 9.55
CA ARG A 17 -13.93 12.65 9.32
C ARG A 17 -14.64 12.40 7.99
N ALA A 18 -13.91 12.01 6.95
CA ALA A 18 -14.52 11.65 5.67
C ALA A 18 -15.31 10.34 5.74
N ARG A 19 -14.85 9.37 6.54
CA ARG A 19 -15.49 8.05 6.71
C ARG A 19 -16.68 8.06 7.67
N ALA A 20 -16.57 8.86 8.74
CA ALA A 20 -17.60 9.01 9.76
C ALA A 20 -17.85 10.51 10.01
N PRO A 21 -18.61 11.19 9.13
CA PRO A 21 -18.93 12.59 9.30
C PRO A 21 -19.76 12.81 10.57
N SER A 22 -19.36 13.75 11.42
CA SER A 22 -20.16 14.17 12.57
C SER A 22 -21.36 15.00 12.11
N GLN A 23 -22.57 14.64 12.55
CA GLN A 23 -23.74 15.51 12.40
C GLN A 23 -23.76 16.60 13.47
N ALA A 24 -24.48 17.70 13.22
CA ALA A 24 -24.60 18.78 14.19
C ALA A 24 -25.18 18.26 15.52
N GLY A 25 -24.47 18.50 16.62
CA GLY A 25 -24.86 18.03 17.96
C GLY A 25 -24.52 16.56 18.28
N ALA A 26 -23.96 15.81 17.32
CA ALA A 26 -23.50 14.45 17.57
C ALA A 26 -22.07 14.43 18.15
N ALA A 27 -21.76 13.41 18.95
CA ALA A 27 -20.40 13.15 19.39
C ALA A 27 -19.48 12.81 18.20
N LEU A 28 -18.18 13.11 18.33
CA LEU A 28 -17.18 12.70 17.35
C LEU A 28 -17.02 11.18 17.36
N ALA A 29 -16.68 10.62 16.20
CA ALA A 29 -16.21 9.23 16.13
C ALA A 29 -15.00 9.03 17.06
N PRO A 30 -14.87 7.86 17.71
CA PRO A 30 -13.83 7.63 18.71
C PRO A 30 -12.41 7.86 18.16
N GLU A 31 -12.16 7.49 16.91
CA GLU A 31 -10.88 7.70 16.23
C GLU A 31 -10.57 9.19 16.03
N VAL A 32 -11.58 9.98 15.63
CA VAL A 32 -11.44 11.43 15.48
C VAL A 32 -11.20 12.07 16.85
N ALA A 33 -11.94 11.66 17.89
CA ALA A 33 -11.78 12.19 19.23
C ALA A 33 -10.36 11.93 19.79
N ALA A 34 -9.87 10.69 19.66
CA ALA A 34 -8.53 10.31 20.13
C ALA A 34 -7.42 11.11 19.42
N LEU A 35 -7.50 11.26 18.10
CA LEU A 35 -6.52 12.04 17.34
C LEU A 35 -6.64 13.55 17.59
N ALA A 36 -7.87 14.07 17.73
CA ALA A 36 -8.13 15.48 17.99
C ALA A 36 -7.57 15.92 19.35
N GLU A 37 -7.60 15.05 20.36
CA GLU A 37 -6.98 15.34 21.64
C GLU A 37 -5.45 15.54 21.50
N VAL A 38 -4.78 14.65 20.77
CA VAL A 38 -3.34 14.80 20.48
C VAL A 38 -3.08 16.09 19.72
N TYR A 39 -3.89 16.40 18.72
CA TYR A 39 -3.77 17.62 17.93
C TYR A 39 -3.92 18.87 18.79
N ALA A 40 -4.93 18.91 19.67
CA ALA A 40 -5.15 20.01 20.59
C ALA A 40 -3.95 20.24 21.51
N ARG A 41 -3.37 19.17 22.07
CA ARG A 41 -2.15 19.26 22.91
C ARG A 41 -0.95 19.78 22.12
N MET A 42 -0.79 19.38 20.85
CA MET A 42 0.28 19.87 19.98
C MET A 42 0.07 21.35 19.61
N ALA A 43 -1.16 21.74 19.26
CA ALA A 43 -1.52 23.10 18.90
C ALA A 43 -1.35 24.08 20.07
N ILE A 44 -1.82 23.73 21.27
CA ILE A 44 -1.61 24.56 22.47
C ILE A 44 -0.12 24.73 22.77
N ALA A 45 0.65 23.66 22.65
CA ALA A 45 2.10 23.68 22.87
C ALA A 45 2.90 24.24 21.67
N GLN A 46 2.25 24.62 20.57
CA GLN A 46 2.88 25.06 19.31
C GLN A 46 3.97 24.08 18.81
N ARG A 47 3.72 22.77 18.94
CA ARG A 47 4.64 21.71 18.52
C ARG A 47 4.30 21.20 17.13
N GLN A 48 5.33 21.02 16.30
CA GLN A 48 5.20 20.37 14.99
C GLN A 48 5.39 18.85 15.04
N THR A 49 6.13 18.36 16.03
CA THR A 49 6.44 16.94 16.21
C THR A 49 6.09 16.46 17.61
N LEU A 50 5.77 15.18 17.70
CA LEU A 50 5.49 14.47 18.94
C LEU A 50 6.23 13.14 18.93
N GLU A 51 6.87 12.78 20.05
CA GLU A 51 7.43 11.44 20.25
C GLU A 51 6.30 10.39 20.28
N VAL A 52 6.47 9.29 19.55
CA VAL A 52 5.43 8.25 19.42
C VAL A 52 5.07 7.60 20.76
N ALA A 53 6.01 7.59 21.70
CA ALA A 53 5.79 7.11 23.07
C ALA A 53 4.75 7.96 23.85
N ALA A 54 4.49 9.21 23.43
CA ALA A 54 3.50 10.09 24.07
C ALA A 54 2.08 9.91 23.53
N LEU A 55 1.88 9.07 22.50
CA LEU A 55 0.56 8.72 22.00
C LEU A 55 -0.17 7.78 22.94
N SER A 56 -1.46 8.00 23.15
CA SER A 56 -2.34 6.97 23.69
C SER A 56 -2.48 5.81 22.71
N ASP A 57 -2.84 4.63 23.21
CA ASP A 57 -3.05 3.44 22.38
C ASP A 57 -4.17 3.66 21.35
N ASP A 58 -5.25 4.34 21.72
CA ASP A 58 -6.36 4.68 20.83
C ASP A 58 -5.91 5.59 19.68
N ALA A 59 -5.15 6.66 19.99
CA ALA A 59 -4.64 7.57 18.98
C ALA A 59 -3.62 6.88 18.05
N ARG A 60 -2.76 6.03 18.62
CA ARG A 60 -1.79 5.24 17.85
C ARG A 60 -2.52 4.28 16.90
N SER A 61 -3.54 3.57 17.38
CA SER A 61 -4.35 2.65 16.57
C SER A 61 -5.05 3.37 15.42
N ALA A 62 -5.73 4.48 15.72
CA ALA A 62 -6.41 5.31 14.73
C ALA A 62 -5.45 5.86 13.66
N TRP A 63 -4.24 6.26 14.06
CA TRP A 63 -3.21 6.74 13.14
C TRP A 63 -2.64 5.63 12.25
N LEU A 64 -2.37 4.44 12.81
CA LEU A 64 -1.87 3.29 12.05
C LEU A 64 -2.88 2.81 11.00
N ALA A 65 -4.17 2.80 11.35
CA ALA A 65 -5.23 2.48 10.40
C ALA A 65 -5.30 3.47 9.23
N TRP A 66 -5.00 4.76 9.44
CA TRP A 66 -4.82 5.71 8.34
C TRP A 66 -3.54 5.42 7.54
N TYR A 67 -2.41 5.18 8.22
CA TYR A 67 -1.12 4.89 7.59
C TYR A 67 -1.22 3.75 6.57
N ASP A 68 -1.96 2.69 6.89
CA ASP A 68 -2.19 1.53 6.02
C ASP A 68 -2.92 1.87 4.70
N THR A 69 -3.57 3.03 4.64
CA THR A 69 -4.21 3.54 3.41
C THR A 69 -3.29 4.40 2.54
N THR A 70 -2.07 4.69 3.02
CA THR A 70 -1.11 5.53 2.32
C THR A 70 -0.12 4.69 1.49
N PRO A 71 0.46 5.24 0.41
CA PRO A 71 1.51 4.54 -0.33
C PRO A 71 2.71 4.22 0.57
N ASP A 72 3.14 2.96 0.61
CA ASP A 72 4.27 2.55 1.46
C ASP A 72 5.55 3.29 1.05
N THR A 73 5.96 3.24 -0.22
CA THR A 73 7.29 3.72 -0.66
C THR A 73 7.26 4.95 -1.57
N PRO A 74 8.22 5.91 -1.42
CA PRO A 74 8.38 7.01 -2.36
C PRO A 74 9.14 6.62 -3.65
N CYS A 75 9.34 5.33 -3.90
CA CYS A 75 10.08 4.86 -5.06
C CYS A 75 9.34 5.11 -6.38
N ILE A 76 10.08 5.46 -7.44
CA ILE A 76 9.59 5.60 -8.82
C ILE A 76 10.29 4.64 -9.79
N ALA A 77 10.81 3.53 -9.26
CA ALA A 77 11.62 2.52 -9.97
C ALA A 77 12.85 3.11 -10.70
N ILE A 78 13.42 4.17 -10.16
CA ILE A 78 14.70 4.77 -10.60
C ILE A 78 15.56 4.92 -9.35
N CYS A 79 16.72 4.28 -9.35
CA CYS A 79 17.61 4.23 -8.19
C CYS A 79 19.02 4.67 -8.59
N SER A 80 19.50 5.77 -8.00
CA SER A 80 20.85 6.27 -8.22
C SER A 80 21.85 5.91 -7.11
N THR A 81 21.35 5.44 -5.96
CA THR A 81 22.20 4.98 -4.85
C THR A 81 22.95 3.71 -5.21
N ASN A 82 22.37 2.84 -6.04
CA ASN A 82 23.08 1.67 -6.59
C ASN A 82 24.21 2.06 -7.57
N GLN A 83 24.32 3.34 -7.96
CA GLN A 83 25.45 3.88 -8.73
C GLN A 83 26.39 4.74 -7.86
N GLY A 84 26.20 4.73 -6.53
CA GLY A 84 27.09 5.39 -5.57
C GLY A 84 26.63 6.76 -5.05
N ASP A 85 25.45 7.26 -5.44
CA ASP A 85 24.92 8.49 -4.84
C ASP A 85 24.52 8.28 -3.36
N ALA A 86 24.86 9.21 -2.47
CA ALA A 86 24.44 9.16 -1.07
C ALA A 86 22.93 9.40 -0.86
N VAL A 87 22.28 10.11 -1.79
CA VAL A 87 20.85 10.37 -1.82
C VAL A 87 20.30 10.00 -3.19
N CYS A 88 19.25 9.18 -3.22
CA CYS A 88 18.62 8.74 -4.45
C CYS A 88 17.99 9.92 -5.20
N LYS A 89 18.51 10.23 -6.39
CA LYS A 89 17.97 11.29 -7.26
C LYS A 89 16.52 11.01 -7.68
N GLY A 90 16.11 9.75 -7.77
CA GLY A 90 14.75 9.35 -8.13
C GLY A 90 13.73 9.66 -7.04
N CYS A 91 13.90 9.07 -5.84
CA CYS A 91 12.92 9.14 -4.77
C CYS A 91 13.25 10.13 -3.63
N GLY A 92 14.50 10.56 -3.47
CA GLY A 92 14.93 11.48 -2.41
C GLY A 92 15.33 10.83 -1.08
N ARG A 93 15.27 9.49 -0.99
CA ARG A 93 15.76 8.73 0.18
C ARG A 93 17.28 8.71 0.25
N THR A 94 17.85 8.70 1.45
CA THR A 94 19.27 8.42 1.66
C THR A 94 19.58 6.96 1.34
N GLU A 95 20.85 6.64 1.10
CA GLU A 95 21.29 5.26 0.85
C GLU A 95 20.88 4.32 2.01
N ASP A 96 21.10 4.73 3.26
CA ASP A 96 20.69 3.98 4.44
C ASP A 96 19.17 3.77 4.52
N GLU A 97 18.37 4.80 4.22
CA GLU A 97 16.90 4.67 4.19
C GLU A 97 16.44 3.73 3.07
N VAL A 98 17.15 3.68 1.93
CA VAL A 98 16.87 2.73 0.84
C VAL A 98 17.16 1.31 1.30
N ARG A 99 18.32 1.06 1.92
CA ARG A 99 18.74 -0.28 2.39
C ARG A 99 17.81 -0.82 3.48
N HIS A 100 17.44 0.02 4.44
CA HIS A 100 16.72 -0.41 5.64
C HIS A 100 15.20 -0.22 5.54
N TRP A 101 14.65 0.21 4.39
CA TRP A 101 13.24 0.58 4.25
C TRP A 101 12.26 -0.45 4.81
N LEU A 102 12.49 -1.73 4.51
CA LEU A 102 11.60 -2.83 4.94
C LEU A 102 11.59 -3.03 6.47
N SER A 103 12.68 -2.68 7.15
CA SER A 103 12.81 -2.76 8.60
C SER A 103 12.37 -1.50 9.34
N MET A 104 12.11 -0.39 8.62
CA MET A 104 11.68 0.85 9.24
C MET A 104 10.22 0.77 9.69
N GLY A 105 9.96 1.25 10.90
CA GLY A 105 8.60 1.39 11.43
C GLY A 105 7.77 2.45 10.68
N PRO A 106 6.43 2.41 10.80
CA PRO A 106 5.53 3.36 10.13
C PRO A 106 5.87 4.83 10.37
N PHE A 107 6.14 5.21 11.63
CA PHE A 107 6.47 6.58 12.00
C PHE A 107 7.80 7.04 11.40
N ALA A 108 8.85 6.21 11.47
CA ALA A 108 10.11 6.48 10.78
C ALA A 108 9.92 6.64 9.26
N LYS A 109 9.13 5.77 8.61
CA LYS A 109 8.81 5.89 7.18
C LYS A 109 8.10 7.20 6.85
N ARG A 110 7.14 7.63 7.69
CA ARG A 110 6.44 8.90 7.52
C ARG A 110 7.35 10.11 7.71
N ALA A 111 8.29 10.07 8.65
CA ALA A 111 9.31 11.11 8.79
C ALA A 111 10.16 11.26 7.51
N VAL A 112 10.53 10.15 6.87
CA VAL A 112 11.24 10.18 5.57
C VAL A 112 10.37 10.78 4.46
N TRP A 113 9.10 10.39 4.39
CA TRP A 113 8.14 10.96 3.45
C TRP A 113 7.99 12.47 3.61
N GLN A 114 7.88 12.96 4.86
CA GLN A 114 7.76 14.38 5.17
C GLN A 114 9.03 15.12 4.72
N ARG A 115 10.23 14.61 5.06
CA ARG A 115 11.51 15.19 4.63
C ARG A 115 11.61 15.31 3.11
N ILE A 116 11.29 14.24 2.40
CA ILE A 116 11.34 14.19 0.92
C ILE A 116 10.33 15.16 0.32
N THR A 117 9.12 15.21 0.88
CA THR A 117 8.05 16.09 0.41
C THR A 117 8.36 17.55 0.69
N LEU A 118 9.05 17.90 1.77
CA LEU A 118 9.50 19.27 2.01
C LEU A 118 10.68 19.65 1.10
N ALA A 119 11.63 18.74 0.90
CA ALA A 119 12.81 19.03 0.09
C ALA A 119 12.47 19.30 -1.39
N GLN A 120 11.52 18.56 -1.97
CA GLN A 120 11.10 18.69 -3.38
C GLN A 120 12.25 18.60 -4.42
N THR A 121 13.42 18.08 -4.07
CA THR A 121 14.61 18.06 -4.95
C THR A 121 14.70 16.83 -5.85
N ALA A 122 13.97 15.76 -5.53
CA ALA A 122 14.04 14.50 -6.25
C ALA A 122 13.25 14.51 -7.57
N TRP A 123 13.62 13.64 -8.51
CA TRP A 123 12.99 13.56 -9.84
C TRP A 123 11.51 13.20 -9.80
N ARG A 124 11.03 12.53 -8.75
CA ARG A 124 9.60 12.28 -8.51
C ARG A 124 8.73 13.55 -8.43
N PHE A 125 9.33 14.72 -8.23
CA PHE A 125 8.64 16.02 -8.22
C PHE A 125 8.90 16.85 -9.48
N THR A 126 9.88 16.47 -10.29
CA THR A 126 10.35 17.23 -11.45
C THR A 126 10.32 16.37 -12.71
N ARG A 127 11.45 15.79 -13.11
CA ARG A 127 11.68 15.11 -14.39
C ARG A 127 10.81 13.88 -14.63
N TYR A 128 10.41 13.17 -13.57
CA TYR A 128 9.67 11.90 -13.64
C TYR A 128 8.46 11.92 -12.70
N ALA A 129 7.76 13.06 -12.64
CA ALA A 129 6.62 13.24 -11.75
C ALA A 129 5.42 12.34 -12.12
N GLU A 130 5.28 11.98 -13.39
CA GLU A 130 4.27 11.02 -13.88
C GLU A 130 4.39 9.66 -13.20
N ARG A 131 5.61 9.13 -13.02
CA ARG A 131 5.83 7.84 -12.36
C ARG A 131 5.39 7.83 -10.91
N ALA A 132 5.48 8.97 -10.22
CA ALA A 132 4.99 9.10 -8.85
C ALA A 132 3.46 9.04 -8.80
N ARG A 133 2.77 9.55 -9.83
CA ARG A 133 1.30 9.50 -9.95
C ARG A 133 0.82 8.09 -10.27
N ASP A 134 1.53 7.37 -11.15
CA ASP A 134 1.20 5.98 -11.49
C ASP A 134 1.30 5.05 -10.29
N VAL A 135 2.31 5.24 -9.43
CA VAL A 135 2.43 4.47 -8.18
C VAL A 135 1.29 4.79 -7.21
N ALA A 136 0.76 6.02 -7.22
CA ALA A 136 -0.36 6.40 -6.36
C ALA A 136 -1.73 5.90 -6.87
N SER A 137 -1.87 5.62 -8.17
CA SER A 137 -3.11 5.11 -8.76
C SER A 137 -3.26 3.59 -8.63
N VAL A 138 -2.15 2.87 -8.47
CA VAL A 138 -2.17 1.45 -8.11
C VAL A 138 -2.61 1.35 -6.65
N GLY A 139 -3.81 0.80 -6.42
CA GLY A 139 -4.35 0.60 -5.07
C GLY A 139 -3.43 -0.24 -4.17
N PRO A 140 -3.67 -0.28 -2.86
CA PRO A 140 -2.81 -0.99 -1.91
C PRO A 140 -2.57 -2.44 -2.36
N VAL A 141 -1.30 -2.83 -2.47
CA VAL A 141 -0.96 -4.25 -2.68
C VAL A 141 -1.36 -4.98 -1.40
N PRO A 142 -2.25 -5.99 -1.46
CA PRO A 142 -2.66 -6.73 -0.28
C PRO A 142 -1.43 -7.36 0.38
N ALA A 143 -1.36 -7.28 1.71
CA ALA A 143 -0.28 -7.86 2.48
C ALA A 143 -0.09 -9.35 2.12
N PRO A 144 1.15 -9.84 1.97
CA PRO A 144 1.40 -11.25 1.71
C PRO A 144 0.94 -12.06 2.92
N GLY A 145 -0.24 -12.70 2.84
CA GLY A 145 -0.76 -13.58 3.88
C GLY A 145 -2.28 -13.62 4.09
N THR A 146 -3.08 -12.76 3.45
CA THR A 146 -4.56 -12.75 3.65
C THR A 146 -5.34 -13.59 2.64
N ALA A 147 -4.69 -14.52 1.93
CA ALA A 147 -5.40 -15.54 1.18
C ALA A 147 -6.12 -16.49 2.14
N SER A 148 -7.34 -16.10 2.53
CA SER A 148 -8.31 -16.96 3.18
C SER A 148 -8.50 -18.19 2.29
N HIS A 149 -7.89 -19.31 2.70
CA HIS A 149 -8.28 -20.61 2.18
C HIS A 149 -9.68 -20.87 2.73
N ALA A 150 -10.69 -20.45 1.98
CA ALA A 150 -12.05 -20.91 2.17
C ALA A 150 -12.01 -22.44 2.05
N ALA A 151 -12.20 -23.12 3.19
CA ALA A 151 -12.36 -24.56 3.23
C ALA A 151 -13.50 -24.95 2.27
N PRO A 152 -13.32 -25.94 1.39
CA PRO A 152 -14.39 -26.34 0.49
C PRO A 152 -15.55 -26.89 1.33
N ALA A 153 -16.74 -26.33 1.10
CA ALA A 153 -17.97 -26.80 1.69
C ALA A 153 -18.15 -28.29 1.39
N SER A 154 -18.38 -29.07 2.44
CA SER A 154 -18.64 -30.50 2.42
C SER A 154 -19.74 -30.86 1.41
N ALA A 155 -19.36 -31.59 0.36
CA ALA A 155 -20.27 -32.15 -0.62
C ALA A 155 -21.05 -33.30 0.02
N SER A 156 -22.36 -33.10 0.17
CA SER A 156 -23.32 -34.09 0.63
C SER A 156 -23.47 -35.22 -0.40
N THR A 157 -23.46 -36.45 0.10
CA THR A 157 -23.60 -37.72 -0.61
C THR A 157 -24.85 -37.77 -1.49
N ALA A 158 -24.67 -37.93 -2.81
CA ALA A 158 -25.74 -38.35 -3.71
C ALA A 158 -25.23 -39.45 -4.67
N ALA A 159 -26.04 -40.49 -4.78
CA ALA A 159 -25.74 -41.82 -5.30
C ALA A 159 -25.34 -41.85 -6.80
N ARG A 160 -24.45 -42.79 -7.13
CA ARG A 160 -24.03 -43.12 -8.50
C ARG A 160 -25.15 -43.87 -9.24
N PRO A 161 -25.48 -43.50 -10.49
CA PRO A 161 -26.00 -44.45 -11.46
C PRO A 161 -24.86 -45.03 -12.30
N SER A 162 -24.83 -46.36 -12.35
CA SER A 162 -23.97 -47.19 -13.18
C SER A 162 -24.52 -47.29 -14.60
N VAL A 163 -23.74 -46.99 -15.63
CA VAL A 163 -24.02 -47.47 -17.00
C VAL A 163 -22.74 -47.69 -17.81
N ALA A 164 -22.81 -48.70 -18.68
CA ALA A 164 -21.74 -49.56 -19.16
C ALA A 164 -20.90 -49.02 -20.35
N ARG A 165 -19.68 -49.56 -20.50
CA ARG A 165 -18.87 -49.59 -21.75
C ARG A 165 -19.33 -50.78 -22.61
N PRO A 166 -19.29 -50.73 -23.96
CA PRO A 166 -18.03 -50.71 -24.75
C PRO A 166 -18.20 -49.91 -26.08
N ALA A 167 -17.36 -49.88 -27.11
CA ALA A 167 -16.24 -50.68 -27.60
C ALA A 167 -15.29 -49.80 -28.46
N ALA A 168 -14.06 -50.25 -28.62
CA ALA A 168 -13.03 -49.62 -29.45
C ALA A 168 -13.22 -49.91 -30.95
N ALA A 169 -12.94 -48.93 -31.80
CA ALA A 169 -12.68 -49.12 -33.23
C ALA A 169 -11.32 -48.51 -33.60
N ARG A 170 -10.52 -49.27 -34.34
CA ARG A 170 -9.13 -49.02 -34.77
C ARG A 170 -9.04 -48.12 -36.02
N PRO A 171 -7.84 -47.63 -36.39
CA PRO A 171 -7.65 -46.38 -37.13
C PRO A 171 -7.63 -46.56 -38.66
N ALA A 172 -7.87 -45.46 -39.39
CA ALA A 172 -7.63 -45.36 -40.84
C ALA A 172 -6.47 -44.39 -41.14
N ARG A 173 -5.65 -44.77 -42.13
CA ARG A 173 -4.33 -44.24 -42.50
C ARG A 173 -4.39 -42.98 -43.38
N GLU A 174 -3.29 -42.23 -43.30
CA GLU A 174 -2.58 -41.47 -44.36
C GLU A 174 -3.38 -40.76 -45.48
N ALA A 175 -3.18 -39.45 -45.59
CA ALA A 175 -2.87 -38.80 -46.87
C ALA A 175 -2.03 -37.54 -46.64
N LEU A 176 -0.75 -37.62 -47.03
CA LEU A 176 0.14 -36.49 -47.25
C LEU A 176 -0.39 -35.67 -48.43
N ALA A 177 -0.62 -34.37 -48.24
CA ALA A 177 -0.71 -33.42 -49.35
C ALA A 177 -0.03 -32.11 -48.95
N SER A 178 1.23 -32.01 -49.39
CA SER A 178 1.97 -30.78 -49.59
C SER A 178 1.16 -29.81 -50.46
N HIS A 179 1.10 -28.52 -50.10
CA HIS A 179 1.44 -27.43 -51.03
C HIS A 179 1.54 -26.07 -50.31
N ARG A 180 2.65 -25.38 -50.62
CA ARG A 180 3.13 -24.08 -50.15
C ARG A 180 2.28 -22.90 -50.66
N PRO A 181 2.42 -21.70 -50.06
CA PRO A 181 1.63 -20.50 -50.36
C PRO A 181 2.18 -19.70 -51.56
N PRO A 182 1.37 -18.83 -52.19
CA PRO A 182 1.87 -17.83 -53.14
C PRO A 182 2.40 -16.59 -52.41
N VAL A 183 3.55 -16.13 -52.90
CA VAL A 183 4.21 -14.86 -52.63
C VAL A 183 3.71 -13.84 -53.64
N VAL A 184 3.27 -12.67 -53.20
CA VAL A 184 3.42 -11.38 -53.90
C VAL A 184 3.68 -10.31 -52.84
#